data_AF-A0A3E0QT32-F1
#
_entry.id   AF-A0A3E0QT32-F1
#
_cell.length_a   1.000
_cell.length_b   1.000
_cell.length_c   1.000
_cell.angle_alpha   90.00
_cell.angle_beta   90.00
_cell.angle_gamma   90.00
#
_symmetry.space_group_name_H-M   'P 1'
#
loop_
_entity.id
_entity.type
_entity.pdbx_description
1 polymer ?
#
loop_
_entity_poly.entity_id
_entity_poly.type
_entity_poly.pdbx_seq_one_letter_code
_entity_poly.pdbx_strand_id
1 'polypeptide(L)'
;MESQKLLTIAQTAELLNCSAGFVRKRISLTESRQPGGWPKSTYVNLQPNGAKSLFRINKEALQDFLKTQDEQKEVTEEAKVEEETTPCSTGQCPV
;
A
#
# COMPACT_ATOMS: atom_id res chain seq x y z
N MET A 1 -2.20 25.51 -15.73
CA MET A 1 -1.87 24.57 -14.63
C MET A 1 -2.69 23.32 -14.85
N GLU A 2 -2.22 22.47 -15.74
CA GLU A 2 -2.85 21.17 -16.04
C GLU A 2 -2.41 20.13 -15.01
N SER A 3 -3.13 19.00 -14.98
CA SER A 3 -2.71 17.69 -14.44
C SER A 3 -2.92 17.34 -12.96
N GLN A 4 -4.00 17.77 -12.31
CA GLN A 4 -4.58 16.91 -11.26
C GLN A 4 -5.32 15.72 -11.91
N LYS A 5 -4.57 14.79 -12.51
CA LYS A 5 -5.13 13.56 -13.08
C LYS A 5 -5.46 12.60 -11.94
N LEU A 6 -6.51 12.93 -11.19
CA LEU A 6 -7.07 12.15 -10.11
C LEU A 6 -7.73 10.89 -10.67
N LEU A 7 -7.09 9.75 -10.48
CA LEU A 7 -7.55 8.46 -10.97
C LEU A 7 -8.47 7.79 -9.97
N THR A 8 -9.38 6.96 -10.48
CA THR A 8 -10.13 6.05 -9.63
C THR A 8 -9.24 4.91 -9.13
N ILE A 9 -9.69 4.22 -8.09
CA ILE A 9 -9.05 2.99 -7.60
C ILE A 9 -8.89 1.96 -8.74
N ALA A 10 -9.91 1.81 -9.60
CA ALA A 10 -9.89 0.87 -10.71
C ALA A 10 -8.82 1.25 -11.75
N GLN A 11 -8.78 2.52 -12.18
CA GLN A 11 -7.79 3.01 -13.12
C GLN A 11 -6.36 2.90 -12.57
N THR A 12 -6.18 3.16 -11.28
CA THR A 12 -4.87 3.02 -10.62
C THR A 12 -4.44 1.55 -10.57
N ALA A 13 -5.38 0.65 -10.30
CA ALA A 13 -5.15 -0.79 -10.29
C ALA A 13 -4.73 -1.29 -11.68
N GLU A 14 -5.41 -0.84 -12.73
CA GLU A 14 -5.04 -1.14 -14.12
C GLU A 14 -3.62 -0.63 -14.46
N LEU A 15 -3.29 0.61 -14.10
CA LEU A 15 -1.95 1.16 -14.38
C LEU A 15 -0.82 0.41 -13.68
N LEU A 16 -1.07 -0.11 -12.48
CA LEU A 16 -0.09 -0.86 -11.71
C LEU A 16 -0.15 -2.37 -11.96
N ASN A 17 -1.00 -2.85 -12.89
CA ASN A 17 -1.29 -4.27 -13.08
C ASN A 17 -1.64 -5.00 -11.76
N CYS A 18 -2.40 -4.32 -10.90
CA CYS A 18 -2.79 -4.77 -9.56
C CYS A 18 -4.31 -4.92 -9.46
N SER A 19 -4.80 -5.52 -8.36
CA SER A 19 -6.23 -5.54 -8.07
C SER A 19 -6.71 -4.24 -7.39
N ALA A 20 -7.97 -3.86 -7.60
CA ALA A 20 -8.58 -2.74 -6.88
C ALA A 20 -8.60 -2.96 -5.35
N GLY A 21 -8.62 -4.22 -4.91
CA GLY A 21 -8.50 -4.60 -3.50
C GLY A 21 -7.13 -4.27 -2.91
N PHE A 22 -6.06 -4.44 -3.68
CA PHE A 22 -4.71 -4.07 -3.28
C PHE A 22 -4.60 -2.56 -3.01
N VAL A 23 -5.09 -1.73 -3.93
CA VAL A 23 -5.09 -0.27 -3.77
C VAL A 23 -5.87 0.16 -2.52
N ARG A 24 -7.06 -0.41 -2.30
CA ARG A 24 -7.86 -0.16 -1.08
C ARG A 24 -7.13 -0.58 0.19
N LYS A 25 -6.44 -1.72 0.16
CA LYS A 25 -5.67 -2.21 1.30
C LYS A 25 -4.53 -1.23 1.65
N ARG A 26 -3.79 -0.73 0.67
CA ARG A 26 -2.71 0.26 0.91
C ARG A 26 -3.23 1.54 1.54
N ILE A 27 -4.38 2.03 1.10
CA ILE A 27 -5.03 3.21 1.71
C ILE A 27 -5.48 2.89 3.14
N SER A 28 -6.11 1.74 3.35
CA SER A 28 -6.61 1.31 4.68
C SER A 28 -5.48 1.18 5.71
N LEU A 29 -4.31 0.68 5.29
CA LEU A 29 -3.13 0.59 6.16
C LEU A 29 -2.71 1.98 6.64
N THR A 30 -2.68 2.98 5.76
CA THR A 30 -2.35 4.36 6.14
C THR A 30 -3.38 4.96 7.10
N GLU A 31 -4.67 4.74 6.85
CA GLU A 31 -5.73 5.22 7.74
C GLU A 31 -5.65 4.55 9.12
N SER A 32 -5.24 3.28 9.15
CA SER A 32 -5.03 2.49 10.37
C SER A 32 -3.67 2.75 11.04
N ARG A 33 -2.85 3.68 10.51
CA ARG A 33 -1.48 3.97 10.96
C ARG A 33 -0.56 2.74 10.98
N GLN A 34 -0.81 1.80 10.08
CA GLN A 34 -0.02 0.59 9.89
C GLN A 34 1.09 0.83 8.85
N PRO A 35 2.26 0.18 9.00
CA PRO A 35 3.32 0.26 8.01
C PRO A 35 2.88 -0.36 6.67
N GLY A 36 3.51 0.10 5.58
CA GLY A 36 3.18 -0.39 4.24
C GLY A 36 1.91 0.22 3.63
N GLY A 37 1.42 1.33 4.17
CA GLY A 37 0.41 2.16 3.51
C GLY A 37 1.00 3.12 2.48
N TRP A 38 0.15 3.75 1.66
CA TRP A 38 0.55 4.88 0.81
C TRP A 38 0.43 6.21 1.57
N PRO A 39 1.31 7.19 1.36
CA PRO A 39 1.24 8.46 2.10
C PRO A 39 -0.05 9.22 1.76
N LYS A 40 -0.60 9.96 2.73
CA LYS A 40 -1.87 10.71 2.56
C LYS A 40 -1.83 11.76 1.44
N SER A 41 -0.66 12.16 0.97
CA SER A 41 -0.49 13.04 -0.20
C SER A 41 -0.81 12.36 -1.54
N THR A 42 -0.81 11.02 -1.59
CA THR A 42 -1.06 10.25 -2.83
C THR A 42 -2.54 10.02 -3.11
N TYR A 43 -3.42 10.20 -2.13
CA TYR A 43 -4.85 9.98 -2.31
C TYR A 43 -5.68 11.03 -1.56
N VAL A 44 -6.84 11.34 -2.11
CA VAL A 44 -7.83 12.21 -1.47
C VAL A 44 -9.14 11.44 -1.31
N ASN A 45 -9.73 11.53 -0.12
CA ASN A 45 -11.09 11.05 0.10
C ASN A 45 -12.07 12.17 -0.22
N LEU A 46 -12.78 12.05 -1.33
CA LEU A 46 -13.80 13.04 -1.73
C LEU A 46 -15.10 12.89 -0.93
N GLN A 47 -15.29 11.77 -0.23
CA GLN A 47 -16.50 11.53 0.54
C GLN A 47 -16.19 10.89 1.90
N PRO A 48 -15.63 11.67 2.85
CA PRO A 48 -15.28 11.18 4.19
C PRO A 48 -16.50 10.80 5.03
N ASN A 49 -17.64 11.48 4.83
CA ASN A 49 -18.88 11.26 5.59
C ASN A 49 -19.88 10.35 4.86
N GLY A 50 -19.47 9.71 3.76
CA GLY A 50 -20.35 8.83 2.97
C GLY A 50 -20.36 7.40 3.49
N ALA A 51 -21.42 6.65 3.18
CA ALA A 51 -21.50 5.22 3.48
C ALA A 51 -20.36 4.39 2.83
N LYS A 52 -19.72 4.93 1.78
CA LYS A 52 -18.51 4.38 1.15
C LYS A 52 -17.54 5.52 0.86
N SER A 53 -16.32 5.44 1.39
CA SER A 53 -15.25 6.41 1.11
C SER A 53 -14.89 6.40 -0.37
N LEU A 54 -14.96 7.57 -1.01
CA LEU A 54 -14.64 7.74 -2.42
C LEU A 54 -13.21 8.26 -2.57
N PHE A 55 -12.27 7.34 -2.73
CA PHE A 55 -10.86 7.68 -2.90
C PHE A 55 -10.52 8.00 -4.36
N ARG A 56 -9.79 9.09 -4.54
CA ARG A 56 -9.10 9.45 -5.78
C ARG A 56 -7.60 9.45 -5.56
N ILE A 57 -6.85 8.88 -6.48
CA ILE A 57 -5.41 8.74 -6.38
C ILE A 57 -4.75 9.77 -7.29
N ASN A 58 -3.79 10.52 -6.76
CA ASN A 58 -2.96 11.41 -7.55
C ASN A 58 -1.84 10.59 -8.23
N LYS A 59 -1.89 10.52 -9.56
CA LYS A 59 -0.95 9.73 -10.36
C LYS A 59 0.51 10.16 -10.14
N GLU A 60 0.77 11.46 -10.09
CA GLU A 60 2.13 12.01 -10.00
C GLU A 60 2.75 11.65 -8.64
N ALA A 61 2.06 11.99 -7.55
CA ALA A 61 2.50 11.65 -6.20
C ALA A 61 2.69 10.14 -6.00
N LEU A 62 1.83 9.31 -6.62
CA LEU A 62 1.98 7.85 -6.58
C LEU A 62 3.23 7.38 -7.30
N GLN A 63 3.50 7.91 -8.49
CA GLN A 63 4.70 7.56 -9.26
C GLN A 63 5.97 7.99 -8.52
N ASP A 64 5.99 9.18 -7.93
CA ASP A 64 7.13 9.65 -7.16
C ASP A 64 7.36 8.77 -5.92
N PHE A 65 6.29 8.42 -5.20
CA PHE A 65 6.38 7.48 -4.08
C PHE A 65 6.95 6.12 -4.49
N LEU A 66 6.50 5.57 -5.63
CA LEU A 66 6.99 4.29 -6.13
C LEU A 66 8.46 4.34 -6.53
N LYS A 67 8.91 5.42 -7.17
CA LYS A 67 10.34 5.63 -7.50
C LYS A 67 11.20 5.65 -6.23
N THR A 68 10.76 6.41 -5.22
CA THR A 68 11.48 6.47 -3.93
C THR A 68 11.47 5.12 -3.19
N GLN A 69 10.43 4.29 -3.35
CA GLN A 69 10.42 2.93 -2.81
C GLN A 69 11.44 2.02 -3.50
N ASP A 70 11.61 2.14 -4.81
CA ASP A 70 12.62 1.39 -5.58
C ASP A 70 14.03 1.77 -5.11
N GLU A 71 14.30 3.07 -4.96
CA GLU A 71 15.58 3.59 -4.46
C GLU A 71 15.88 3.15 -3.00
N GLN A 72 14.86 2.99 -2.16
CA GLN A 72 15.02 2.45 -0.80
C GLN A 72 15.23 0.94 -0.77
N LYS A 73 14.77 0.22 -1.80
CA LYS A 73 14.95 -1.23 -1.89
C LYS A 73 16.38 -1.61 -2.28
N GLU A 74 17.04 -0.77 -3.09
CA GLU A 74 18.42 -0.98 -3.54
C GLU A 74 19.46 -0.88 -2.40
N VAL A 75 19.12 -0.27 -1.26
CA VAL A 75 20.03 -0.17 -0.09
C VAL A 75 19.90 -1.35 0.88
N THR A 76 18.96 -2.28 0.66
CA THR A 76 18.70 -3.42 1.57
C THR A 76 18.78 -4.78 0.85
N GLU A 77 19.70 -4.93 -0.09
CA GLU A 77 19.95 -6.22 -0.77
C GLU A 77 21.33 -6.82 -0.44
N GLU A 78 21.86 -6.53 0.75
CA GLU A 78 22.90 -7.34 1.39
C GLU A 78 22.45 -7.71 2.81
N ALA A 79 22.55 -9.00 3.13
CA ALA A 79 22.19 -9.64 4.40
C ALA A 79 20.67 -9.83 4.67
N LYS A 80 20.12 -10.94 4.18
CA LYS A 80 19.96 -12.17 4.99
C LYS A 80 19.25 -13.27 4.18
N VAL A 81 20.04 -14.10 3.50
CA VAL A 81 19.66 -15.46 3.12
C VAL A 81 19.94 -16.36 4.32
N GLU A 82 18.93 -17.12 4.71
CA GLU A 82 18.86 -18.36 5.50
C GLU A 82 17.42 -18.36 6.04
N GLU A 83 16.44 -18.99 5.36
CA GLU A 83 16.18 -20.45 5.40
C GLU A 83 16.24 -20.93 6.87
N GLU A 84 15.16 -21.36 7.54
CA GLU A 84 14.40 -22.57 7.24
C GLU A 84 13.01 -22.53 7.93
N THR A 85 11.98 -22.85 7.15
CA THR A 85 10.91 -23.85 7.41
C THR A 85 10.98 -24.63 8.75
N THR A 86 9.98 -24.62 9.66
CA THR A 86 8.69 -25.39 9.67
C THR A 86 8.20 -25.51 11.15
N PRO A 87 7.19 -26.33 11.54
CA PRO A 87 5.79 -25.97 11.75
C PRO A 87 5.32 -26.16 13.22
N CYS A 88 4.03 -25.89 13.45
CA CYS A 88 3.25 -26.12 14.67
C CYS A 88 3.63 -27.40 15.46
N SER A 89 3.88 -27.27 16.77
CA SER A 89 3.91 -28.42 17.69
C SER A 89 3.03 -28.15 18.91
N THR A 90 1.98 -28.96 19.00
CA THR A 90 1.08 -29.22 20.12
C THR A 90 1.80 -29.35 21.47
N GLY A 91 1.17 -28.85 22.54
CA GLY A 91 1.26 -29.50 23.86
C GLY A 91 1.59 -28.62 25.06
N GLN A 92 0.55 -28.39 25.87
CA GLN A 92 0.54 -28.53 27.34
C GLN A 92 1.58 -27.81 28.22
N CYS A 93 1.12 -26.84 29.03
CA CYS A 93 1.45 -26.52 30.44
C CYS A 93 0.57 -25.32 30.86
N PRO A 94 0.09 -25.13 32.12
CA PRO A 94 0.47 -25.73 33.42
C PRO A 94 -0.72 -26.46 34.10
N VAL A 95 -0.62 -27.20 35.22
CA VAL A 95 0.12 -27.09 36.48
C VAL A 95 0.39 -28.49 37.02
#